data_AF-A0A7Y5JZJ5-F1
#
_entry.id   AF-A0A7Y5JZJ5-F1
#
_cell.length_a   1.000
_cell.length_b   1.000
_cell.length_c   1.000
_cell.angle_alpha   90.00
_cell.angle_beta   90.00
_cell.angle_gamma   90.00
#
_symmetry.space_group_name_H-M   'P 1'
#
loop_
_entity.id
_entity.type
_entity.pdbx_description
1 polymer ?
#
loop_
_entity_poly.entity_id
_entity_poly.type
_entity_poly.pdbx_seq_one_letter_code
_entity_poly.pdbx_strand_id
1 'polypeptide(L)'
;TLDRIGDSAIFGGLVLYYAGPGANFWMAGLALACLILGSVVSYAKARAEGLGYTADVGIAERADRLVAVLVAAFFADLFSSTLLLGVVLGLLAVASFVTVLQRMVTVRRQALASGEVGA
;
A
#
# COMPACT_ATOMS: atom_id res chain seq x y z
N THR A 1 11.78 5.52 -8.69
CA THR A 1 12.43 4.67 -7.65
C THR A 1 12.54 5.41 -6.32
N LEU A 2 12.96 6.67 -6.30
CA LEU A 2 13.05 7.50 -5.09
C LEU A 2 11.74 7.57 -4.28
N ASP A 3 10.60 7.74 -4.93
CA ASP A 3 9.31 7.73 -4.23
C ASP A 3 9.05 6.43 -3.46
N ARG A 4 9.55 5.28 -3.96
CA ARG A 4 9.34 3.97 -3.29
C ARG A 4 10.15 3.87 -2.02
N ILE A 5 11.35 4.47 -2.05
CA ILE A 5 12.22 4.58 -0.88
C ILE A 5 11.57 5.52 0.15
N GLY A 6 10.99 6.64 -0.29
CA GLY A 6 10.25 7.56 0.57
C GLY A 6 9.07 6.89 1.29
N ASP A 7 8.19 6.21 0.54
CA ASP A 7 7.08 5.44 1.11
C ASP A 7 7.59 4.40 2.12
N SER A 8 8.67 3.70 1.77
CA SER A 8 9.24 2.64 2.61
C SER A 8 9.85 3.17 3.90
N ALA A 9 10.48 4.35 3.86
CA ALA A 9 11.06 5.00 5.03
C ALA A 9 9.96 5.44 6.02
N ILE A 10 8.83 5.94 5.53
CA ILE A 10 7.72 6.40 6.37
C ILE A 10 7.06 5.22 7.09
N PHE A 11 6.65 4.18 6.34
CA PHE A 11 6.05 3.00 6.97
C PHE A 11 7.06 2.22 7.81
N GLY A 12 8.33 2.15 7.40
CA GLY A 12 9.41 1.53 8.18
C GLY A 12 9.65 2.25 9.51
N GLY A 13 9.62 3.59 9.52
CA GLY A 13 9.71 4.38 10.74
C GLY A 13 8.54 4.13 11.70
N LEU A 14 7.31 4.04 11.18
CA LEU A 14 6.13 3.68 11.96
C LEU A 14 6.23 2.29 12.59
N VAL A 15 6.73 1.30 11.82
CA VAL A 15 6.97 -0.05 12.34
C VAL A 15 7.97 -0.03 13.49
N LEU A 16 9.11 0.65 13.32
CA LEU A 16 10.14 0.73 14.37
C LEU A 16 9.64 1.45 15.62
N TYR A 17 8.88 2.53 15.45
CA TYR A 17 8.31 3.27 16.58
C TYR A 17 7.29 2.42 17.37
N TYR A 18 6.34 1.79 16.69
CA TYR A 18 5.30 1.00 17.37
C TYR A 18 5.79 -0.36 17.89
N ALA A 19 6.85 -0.92 17.31
CA ALA A 19 7.53 -2.12 17.81
C ALA A 19 8.41 -1.82 19.04
N GLY A 20 8.90 -0.58 19.18
CA GLY A 20 9.72 -0.14 20.31
C GLY A 20 8.94 0.79 21.25
N PRO A 21 9.20 2.11 21.26
CA PRO A 21 8.64 3.05 22.23
C PRO A 21 7.12 3.07 22.34
N GLY A 22 6.41 2.86 21.23
CA GLY A 22 4.94 2.86 21.19
C GLY A 22 4.29 1.58 21.72
N ALA A 23 5.07 0.51 21.93
CA ALA A 23 4.67 -0.78 22.52
C ALA A 23 3.33 -1.35 22.02
N ASN A 24 3.00 -1.16 20.74
CA ASN A 24 1.72 -1.54 20.16
C ASN A 24 1.93 -2.44 18.93
N PHE A 25 2.03 -3.73 19.18
CA PHE A 25 2.26 -4.76 18.16
C PHE A 25 1.18 -4.79 17.07
N TRP A 26 -0.07 -4.43 17.40
CA TRP A 26 -1.14 -4.34 16.42
C TRP A 26 -0.89 -3.23 15.40
N MET A 27 -0.49 -2.05 15.86
CA MET A 27 -0.15 -0.93 14.96
C MET A 27 1.13 -1.20 14.16
N ALA A 28 2.14 -1.83 14.77
CA ALA A 28 3.33 -2.25 14.06
C ALA A 28 3.00 -3.25 12.94
N GLY A 29 2.12 -4.22 13.20
CA GLY A 29 1.64 -5.18 12.21
C GLY A 29 0.88 -4.51 11.05
N LEU A 30 0.02 -3.53 11.35
CA LEU A 30 -0.70 -2.76 10.33
C LEU A 30 0.24 -1.91 9.47
N ALA A 31 1.21 -1.22 10.08
CA ALA A 31 2.20 -0.43 9.36
C ALA A 31 3.07 -1.32 8.45
N LEU A 32 3.46 -2.50 8.94
CA LEU A 32 4.19 -3.49 8.16
C LEU A 32 3.35 -4.04 6.99
N ALA A 33 2.07 -4.33 7.23
CA ALA A 33 1.16 -4.75 6.17
C ALA A 33 1.05 -3.67 5.08
N CYS A 34 0.84 -2.40 5.46
CA CYS A 34 0.81 -1.26 4.53
C CYS A 34 2.10 -1.12 3.70
N LEU A 35 3.27 -1.33 4.32
CA LEU A 35 4.57 -1.32 3.66
C LEU A 35 4.66 -2.42 2.57
N ILE A 36 4.32 -3.66 2.95
CA ILE A 36 4.36 -4.82 2.05
C ILE A 36 3.37 -4.63 0.91
N LEU A 37 2.12 -4.28 1.22
CA LEU A 37 1.06 -4.06 0.24
C LEU A 37 1.40 -2.92 -0.73
N GLY A 38 1.95 -1.81 -0.24
CA GLY A 38 2.41 -0.70 -1.08
C GLY A 38 3.50 -1.12 -2.07
N SER A 39 4.43 -1.95 -1.61
CA SER A 39 5.50 -2.52 -2.45
C SER A 39 4.94 -3.45 -3.53
N VAL A 40 3.99 -4.33 -3.16
CA VAL A 40 3.34 -5.27 -4.07
C VAL A 40 2.52 -4.55 -5.15
N VAL A 41 1.76 -3.50 -4.78
CA VAL A 41 0.99 -2.68 -5.75
C VAL A 41 1.92 -2.10 -6.82
N SER A 42 3.06 -1.56 -6.40
CA SER A 42 4.03 -0.95 -7.32
C SER A 42 4.76 -2.00 -8.18
N TYR A 43 5.05 -3.17 -7.60
CA TYR A 43 5.64 -4.30 -8.34
C TYR A 43 4.67 -4.86 -9.39
N ALA A 44 3.40 -5.05 -9.04
CA ALA A 44 2.38 -5.58 -9.96
C ALA A 44 2.22 -4.70 -11.21
N LYS A 45 2.23 -3.37 -11.06
CA LYS A 45 2.19 -2.44 -12.21
C LYS A 45 3.45 -2.55 -13.07
N ALA A 46 4.63 -2.51 -12.46
CA ALA A 46 5.89 -2.63 -13.19
C ALA A 46 6.03 -3.97 -13.93
N ARG A 47 5.54 -5.07 -13.33
CA ARG A 47 5.56 -6.39 -13.96
C ARG A 47 4.57 -6.49 -15.12
N ALA A 48 3.39 -5.90 -14.99
CA ALA A 48 2.40 -5.84 -16.07
C ALA A 48 2.94 -5.06 -17.27
N GLU A 49 3.49 -3.86 -17.04
CA GLU A 49 4.09 -3.02 -18.08
C GLU A 49 5.27 -3.73 -18.76
N GLY A 50 6.10 -4.46 -18.00
CA GLY A 50 7.19 -5.27 -18.54
C GLY A 50 6.73 -6.47 -19.39
N LEU A 51 5.48 -6.90 -19.25
CA LEU A 51 4.85 -7.95 -20.08
C LEU A 51 4.02 -7.36 -21.23
N GLY A 52 4.03 -6.04 -21.44
CA GLY A 52 3.24 -5.37 -22.47
C GLY A 52 1.77 -5.13 -22.08
N TYR A 53 1.39 -5.40 -20.84
CA TYR A 53 0.04 -5.20 -20.30
C TYR A 53 -0.08 -3.90 -19.52
N THR A 54 -1.28 -3.33 -19.47
CA THR A 54 -1.54 -2.10 -18.71
C THR A 54 -2.27 -2.41 -17.41
N ALA A 55 -1.73 -1.91 -16.29
CA ALA A 55 -2.31 -2.10 -14.96
C ALA A 55 -2.61 -0.75 -14.29
N ASP A 56 -3.20 0.17 -15.05
CA ASP A 56 -3.53 1.54 -14.60
C ASP A 56 -4.90 1.62 -13.91
N VAL A 57 -5.16 0.64 -13.05
CA VAL A 57 -6.37 0.54 -12.24
C VAL A 57 -5.99 0.59 -10.77
N GLY A 58 -6.82 1.28 -9.98
CA GLY A 58 -6.68 1.38 -8.53
C GLY A 58 -7.41 2.58 -7.98
N ILE A 59 -8.18 2.36 -6.92
CA ILE A 59 -8.99 3.40 -6.24
C ILE A 59 -8.10 4.32 -5.38
N ALA A 60 -6.92 3.84 -4.96
CA ALA A 60 -5.99 4.58 -4.11
C ALA A 60 -4.77 5.03 -4.93
N GLU A 61 -4.79 6.30 -5.33
CA GLU A 61 -3.61 6.94 -5.91
C GLU A 61 -2.50 7.07 -4.86
N ARG A 62 -1.26 7.05 -5.32
CA ARG A 62 -0.09 6.93 -4.45
C ARG A 62 0.09 8.16 -3.55
N ALA A 63 -0.24 9.35 -4.08
CA ALA A 63 -0.20 10.60 -3.34
C ALA A 63 -1.22 10.61 -2.20
N ASP A 64 -2.44 10.15 -2.44
CA ASP A 64 -3.52 10.13 -1.45
C ASP A 64 -3.16 9.28 -0.23
N ARG A 65 -2.48 8.16 -0.45
CA ARG A 65 -1.99 7.29 0.64
C ARG A 65 -0.99 8.01 1.54
N LEU A 66 -0.02 8.70 0.95
CA LEU A 66 1.00 9.43 1.69
C LEU A 66 0.38 10.56 2.52
N VAL A 67 -0.50 11.34 1.89
CA VAL A 67 -1.20 12.44 2.55
C VAL A 67 -2.06 11.91 3.70
N ALA A 68 -2.83 10.83 3.47
CA ALA A 68 -3.68 10.24 4.51
C ALA A 68 -2.86 9.75 5.71
N VAL A 69 -1.74 9.06 5.50
CA VAL A 69 -0.89 8.57 6.59
C VAL A 69 -0.24 9.71 7.36
N LEU A 70 0.32 10.70 6.67
CA LEU A 70 1.01 11.83 7.31
C LEU A 70 0.04 12.70 8.12
N VAL A 71 -1.14 12.99 7.55
CA VAL A 71 -2.18 13.75 8.25
C VAL A 71 -2.70 12.98 9.47
N ALA A 72 -2.95 11.67 9.31
CA ALA A 72 -3.41 10.83 10.42
C ALA A 72 -2.35 10.69 11.52
N ALA A 73 -1.06 10.60 11.16
CA ALA A 73 0.04 10.53 12.13
C ALA A 73 0.17 11.84 12.90
N PHE A 74 0.08 12.99 12.21
CA PHE A 74 0.12 14.31 12.83
C PHE A 74 -1.03 14.48 13.85
N PHE A 75 -2.26 14.11 13.46
CA PHE A 75 -3.40 14.22 14.36
C PHE A 75 -3.37 13.18 15.50
N ALA A 76 -2.84 11.99 15.27
CA ALA A 76 -2.70 10.98 16.32
C ALA A 76 -1.76 11.45 17.44
N ASP A 77 -0.68 12.14 17.09
CA ASP A 77 0.23 12.76 18.05
C ASP A 77 -0.43 13.97 18.74
N LEU A 78 -1.05 14.87 17.96
CA LEU A 78 -1.70 16.08 18.47
C LEU A 78 -2.83 15.79 19.47
N PHE A 79 -3.63 14.75 19.22
CA PHE A 79 -4.74 14.34 20.10
C PHE A 79 -4.35 13.25 21.10
N SER A 80 -3.08 12.83 21.14
CA SER A 80 -2.60 11.70 21.97
C SER A 80 -3.46 10.43 21.82
N SER A 81 -4.03 10.22 20.63
CA SER A 81 -4.98 9.15 20.35
C SER A 81 -4.58 8.38 19.11
N THR A 82 -4.14 7.15 19.32
CA THR A 82 -3.68 6.22 18.28
C THR A 82 -4.81 5.58 17.47
N LEU A 83 -6.07 5.76 17.91
CA LEU A 83 -7.25 5.22 17.22
C LEU A 83 -7.37 5.75 15.78
N LEU A 84 -7.11 7.04 15.58
CA LEU A 84 -7.25 7.71 14.30
C LEU A 84 -6.25 7.17 13.27
N LEU A 85 -4.99 7.00 13.68
CA LEU A 85 -3.97 6.37 12.85
C LEU A 85 -4.26 4.90 12.57
N GLY A 86 -4.75 4.15 13.57
CA GLY A 86 -5.12 2.75 13.40
C GLY A 86 -6.21 2.54 12.36
N VAL A 87 -7.27 3.37 12.40
CA VAL A 87 -8.36 3.34 11.40
C VAL A 87 -7.83 3.65 10.00
N VAL A 88 -6.99 4.68 9.86
CA VAL A 88 -6.43 5.08 8.57
C VAL A 88 -5.50 4.00 8.01
N LEU A 89 -4.64 3.40 8.84
CA LEU A 89 -3.79 2.28 8.42
C LEU A 89 -4.63 1.06 8.02
N GLY A 90 -5.69 0.75 8.76
CA GLY A 90 -6.61 -0.35 8.42
C GLY A 90 -7.30 -0.13 7.07
N LEU A 91 -7.87 1.06 6.86
CA LEU A 91 -8.50 1.42 5.59
C LEU A 91 -7.51 1.36 4.42
N LEU A 92 -6.30 1.86 4.62
CA LEU A 92 -5.25 1.81 3.61
C LEU A 92 -4.80 0.40 3.29
N ALA A 93 -4.67 -0.47 4.29
CA ALA A 93 -4.34 -1.87 4.07
C ALA A 93 -5.41 -2.56 3.20
N VAL A 94 -6.69 -2.37 3.54
CA VAL A 94 -7.82 -2.92 2.78
C VAL A 94 -7.85 -2.34 1.36
N ALA A 95 -7.77 -1.01 1.20
CA ALA A 95 -7.78 -0.36 -0.11
C ALA A 95 -6.60 -0.83 -0.99
N SER A 96 -5.43 -1.03 -0.38
CA SER A 96 -4.26 -1.57 -1.08
C SER A 96 -4.50 -2.99 -1.55
N PHE A 97 -5.03 -3.84 -0.69
CA PHE A 97 -5.32 -5.23 -1.03
C PHE A 97 -6.33 -5.33 -2.17
N VAL A 98 -7.41 -4.56 -2.10
CA VAL A 98 -8.40 -4.46 -3.18
C VAL A 98 -7.76 -3.99 -4.48
N THR A 99 -6.87 -2.99 -4.43
CA THR A 99 -6.16 -2.49 -5.61
C THR A 99 -5.26 -3.54 -6.24
N VAL A 100 -4.55 -4.36 -5.43
CA VAL A 100 -3.75 -5.48 -5.95
C VAL A 100 -4.63 -6.46 -6.71
N LEU A 101 -5.78 -6.84 -6.14
CA LEU A 101 -6.72 -7.75 -6.79
C LEU A 101 -7.26 -7.18 -8.11
N GLN A 102 -7.65 -5.90 -8.12
CA GLN A 102 -8.09 -5.20 -9.34
C GLN A 102 -7.03 -5.26 -10.43
N ARG A 103 -5.76 -4.99 -10.11
CA ARG A 103 -4.65 -5.06 -11.06
C ARG A 103 -4.44 -6.48 -11.58
N MET A 104 -4.42 -7.48 -10.70
CA MET A 104 -4.24 -8.88 -11.09
C MET A 104 -5.35 -9.36 -12.03
N VAL A 105 -6.62 -9.03 -11.72
CA VAL A 105 -7.76 -9.40 -12.56
C VAL A 105 -7.68 -8.72 -13.93
N THR A 106 -7.32 -7.44 -13.98
CA THR A 106 -7.17 -6.72 -15.26
C THR A 106 -6.07 -7.30 -16.13
N VAL A 107 -4.90 -7.58 -15.56
CA VAL A 107 -3.79 -8.24 -16.29
C VAL A 107 -4.22 -9.63 -16.78
N ARG A 108 -4.89 -10.42 -15.93
CA ARG A 108 -5.42 -11.74 -16.33
C ARG A 108 -6.40 -11.65 -17.49
N ARG A 109 -7.30 -10.65 -17.49
CA ARG A 109 -8.24 -10.44 -18.60
C ARG A 109 -7.52 -10.05 -19.89
N GLN A 110 -6.49 -9.21 -19.82
CA GLN A 110 -5.69 -8.85 -20.99
C GLN A 110 -4.90 -10.06 -21.53
N ALA A 111 -4.31 -10.87 -20.66
CA ALA A 111 -3.56 -12.08 -21.05
C ALA A 111 -4.45 -13.18 -21.67
N LEU A 112 -5.71 -13.30 -21.22
CA LEU A 112 -6.67 -14.20 -21.84
C LEU A 112 -7.15 -13.68 -23.20
N ALA A 113 -7.27 -12.36 -23.37
CA ALA A 113 -7.66 -11.73 -24.63
C ALA A 113 -6.55 -11.75 -25.69
N SER A 114 -5.28 -11.77 -25.29
CA SER A 114 -4.11 -11.86 -26.19
C SER A 114 -3.81 -13.28 -26.69
N GLY A 115 -4.46 -14.31 -26.14
CA GLY A 115 -4.31 -15.71 -26.57
C GLY A 115 -3.04 -16.42 -26.04
N GLU A 116 -2.20 -15.75 -25.25
CA GLU A 116 -0.93 -16.30 -24.74
C GLU A 116 -1.10 -17.46 -23.74
N VAL A 117 -2.28 -17.63 -23.15
CA VAL A 117 -2.57 -18.72 -22.19
C VAL A 117 -3.11 -19.98 -22.89
N GLY A 118 -3.35 -19.92 -24.21
CA GLY A 118 -3.96 -20.99 -24.99
C GLY A 118 -3.08 -21.62 -26.09
N ALA A 119 -1.79 -21.22 -26.21
CA ALA A 119 -0.82 -21.78 -27.15
C ALA A 119 0.30 -22.51 -26.40
#